data_AF-A0A847YC65-F1
#
_entry.id   AF-A0A847YC65-F1
#
_cell.length_a   1.000
_cell.length_b   1.000
_cell.length_c   1.000
_cell.angle_alpha   90.00
_cell.angle_beta   90.00
_cell.angle_gamma   90.00
#
_symmetry.space_group_name_H-M   'P 1'
#
loop_
_entity.id
_entity.type
_entity.pdbx_description
1 polymer ?
#
loop_
_entity_poly.entity_id
_entity_poly.type
_entity_poly.pdbx_seq_one_letter_code
_entity_poly.pdbx_strand_id
1 'polypeptide(L)'
;MKMPFGRYRGATLSSVPESYLCWLLDNADLSPTLERAVSERLGIEDLKRERRQLEAECQALAYERARLAAGKANVRPKIDDDLINKWYRDLAKRFHPDHGGSHEAMKGVNAARDLLLKIVHEG
;
A
#
# COMPACT_ATOMS: atom_id res chain seq x y z
N MET A 1 -4.82 -44.02 6.46
CA MET A 1 -5.91 -44.14 7.46
C MET A 1 -7.10 -44.89 6.84
N LYS A 2 -7.84 -45.66 7.65
CA LYS A 2 -9.10 -46.32 7.24
C LYS A 2 -10.31 -45.53 7.75
N MET A 3 -11.42 -45.59 7.03
CA MET A 3 -12.67 -44.97 7.41
C MET A 3 -13.26 -45.63 8.67
N PRO A 4 -13.51 -44.86 9.76
CA PRO A 4 -13.97 -45.43 11.02
C PRO A 4 -15.46 -45.79 11.04
N PHE A 5 -16.29 -45.13 10.22
CA PHE A 5 -17.75 -45.29 10.20
C PHE A 5 -18.36 -45.07 8.80
N GLY A 6 -19.69 -45.23 8.70
CA GLY A 6 -20.48 -44.93 7.52
C GLY A 6 -20.41 -46.01 6.43
N ARG A 7 -20.87 -45.66 5.22
CA ARG A 7 -21.00 -46.58 4.07
C ARG A 7 -19.68 -47.23 3.66
N TYR A 8 -18.57 -46.53 3.86
CA TYR A 8 -17.22 -46.98 3.48
C TYR A 8 -16.39 -47.45 4.69
N ARG A 9 -17.01 -47.86 5.80
CA ARG A 9 -16.31 -48.30 7.01
C ARG A 9 -15.28 -49.39 6.70
N GLY A 10 -14.05 -49.21 7.18
CA GLY A 10 -12.92 -50.12 6.97
C GLY A 10 -12.17 -49.94 5.64
N ALA A 11 -12.74 -49.21 4.67
CA ALA A 11 -12.05 -48.87 3.44
C ALA A 11 -10.95 -47.83 3.69
N THR A 12 -9.91 -47.84 2.86
CA THR A 12 -8.86 -46.82 2.87
C THR A 12 -9.41 -45.51 2.30
N LEU A 13 -9.01 -44.35 2.85
CA LEU A 13 -9.44 -43.03 2.33
C LEU A 13 -9.18 -42.85 0.82
N SER A 14 -8.13 -43.47 0.29
CA SER A 14 -7.80 -43.46 -1.15
C SER A 14 -8.83 -44.14 -2.05
N SER A 15 -9.58 -45.12 -1.52
CA SER A 15 -10.60 -45.86 -2.27
C SER A 15 -12.02 -45.28 -2.07
N VAL A 16 -12.16 -44.24 -1.26
CA VAL A 16 -13.44 -43.55 -1.05
C VAL A 16 -13.60 -42.47 -2.11
N PRO A 17 -14.74 -42.39 -2.82
CA PRO A 17 -14.97 -41.35 -3.80
C PRO A 17 -14.88 -39.94 -3.20
N GLU A 18 -14.28 -39.01 -3.93
CA GLU A 18 -14.11 -37.62 -3.49
C GLU A 18 -15.45 -36.95 -3.17
N SER A 19 -16.50 -37.24 -3.92
CA SER A 19 -17.85 -36.72 -3.64
C SER A 19 -18.38 -37.11 -2.26
N TYR A 20 -18.07 -38.32 -1.77
CA TYR A 20 -18.44 -38.73 -0.41
C TYR A 20 -17.55 -38.07 0.64
N LEU A 21 -16.28 -37.85 0.33
CA LEU A 21 -15.36 -37.11 1.19
C LEU A 21 -15.77 -35.64 1.36
N CYS A 22 -16.19 -34.98 0.27
CA CYS A 22 -16.77 -33.64 0.33
C CYS A 22 -18.03 -33.63 1.19
N TRP A 23 -18.95 -34.57 0.94
CA TRP A 23 -20.17 -34.69 1.75
C TRP A 23 -19.88 -34.86 3.25
N LEU A 24 -18.86 -35.64 3.60
CA LEU A 24 -18.44 -35.83 5.01
C LEU A 24 -18.01 -34.52 5.68
N LEU A 25 -17.25 -33.67 4.98
CA LEU A 25 -16.81 -32.39 5.55
C LEU A 25 -17.98 -31.45 5.82
N ASP A 26 -19.01 -31.50 4.98
CA ASP A 26 -20.16 -30.59 5.08
C ASP A 26 -21.25 -31.10 6.04
N ASN A 27 -21.37 -32.43 6.21
CA ASN A 27 -22.56 -33.05 6.83
C ASN A 27 -22.25 -33.93 8.05
N ALA A 28 -20.99 -34.24 8.34
CA ALA A 28 -20.63 -35.10 9.45
C ALA A 28 -19.69 -34.38 10.43
N ASP A 29 -19.89 -34.66 11.72
CA ASP A 29 -18.95 -34.26 12.76
C ASP A 29 -17.75 -35.22 12.72
N LEU A 30 -16.62 -34.74 12.20
CA LEU A 30 -15.41 -35.52 12.02
C LEU A 30 -14.45 -35.25 13.17
N SER A 31 -13.75 -36.28 13.64
CA SER A 31 -12.62 -36.03 14.54
C SER A 31 -11.56 -35.20 13.82
N PRO A 32 -10.80 -34.31 14.52
CA PRO A 32 -9.82 -33.43 13.88
C PRO A 32 -8.79 -34.19 13.02
N THR A 33 -8.42 -35.39 13.44
CA THR A 33 -7.49 -36.25 12.70
C THR A 33 -8.09 -36.76 11.39
N LEU A 34 -9.37 -37.15 11.39
CA LEU A 34 -10.06 -37.61 10.19
C LEU A 34 -10.36 -36.45 9.26
N GLU A 35 -10.83 -35.32 9.79
CA GLU A 35 -11.08 -34.09 9.03
C GLU A 35 -9.82 -33.63 8.28
N ARG A 36 -8.67 -33.63 8.97
CA ARG A 36 -7.39 -33.30 8.33
C ARG A 36 -7.04 -34.29 7.23
N ALA A 37 -7.15 -35.60 7.49
CA ALA A 37 -6.83 -36.62 6.49
C ALA A 37 -7.75 -36.55 5.25
N VAL A 38 -9.03 -36.21 5.45
CA VAL A 38 -10.00 -35.99 4.37
C VAL A 38 -9.67 -34.71 3.60
N SER A 39 -9.36 -33.62 4.30
CA SER A 39 -8.97 -32.33 3.70
C SER A 39 -7.67 -32.42 2.90
N GLU A 40 -6.67 -33.15 3.41
CA GLU A 40 -5.43 -33.47 2.71
C GLU A 40 -5.71 -34.29 1.45
N ARG A 41 -6.58 -35.31 1.54
CA ARG A 41 -6.94 -36.14 0.37
C ARG A 41 -7.62 -35.34 -0.74
N LEU A 42 -8.41 -34.34 -0.37
CA LEU A 42 -9.11 -33.43 -1.29
C LEU A 42 -8.24 -32.24 -1.75
N GLY A 43 -6.99 -32.14 -1.31
CA GLY A 43 -6.10 -31.01 -1.65
C GLY A 43 -6.53 -29.67 -1.03
N ILE A 44 -7.48 -29.67 -0.09
CA ILE A 44 -8.00 -28.46 0.55
C ILE A 44 -6.92 -27.80 1.41
N GLU A 45 -6.06 -28.60 2.05
CA GLU A 45 -4.97 -28.06 2.86
C GLU A 45 -3.92 -27.31 2.04
N ASP A 46 -3.66 -27.74 0.81
CA ASP A 46 -2.75 -27.02 -0.10
C ASP A 46 -3.37 -25.69 -0.55
N LEU A 47 -4.65 -25.70 -0.93
CA LEU A 47 -5.40 -24.47 -1.26
C LEU A 47 -5.46 -23.49 -0.06
N LYS A 48 -5.68 -23.99 1.16
CA LYS A 48 -5.66 -23.17 2.37
C LYS A 48 -4.26 -22.58 2.65
N ARG A 49 -3.18 -23.29 2.31
CA ARG A 49 -1.81 -22.77 2.44
C ARG A 49 -1.55 -21.68 1.40
N GLU A 50 -1.89 -21.93 0.14
CA GLU A 50 -1.75 -20.96 -0.94
C GLU A 50 -2.54 -19.68 -0.65
N ARG A 51 -3.80 -19.80 -0.22
CA ARG A 51 -4.62 -18.65 0.18
C ARG A 51 -3.96 -17.83 1.28
N ARG A 52 -3.46 -18.49 2.34
CA ARG A 52 -2.75 -17.81 3.44
C ARG A 52 -1.51 -17.07 2.95
N GLN A 53 -0.77 -17.65 2.00
CA GLN A 53 0.39 -17.00 1.41
C GLN A 53 -0.01 -15.76 0.60
N LEU A 54 -1.01 -15.88 -0.26
CA LEU A 54 -1.53 -14.75 -1.04
C LEU A 54 -2.07 -13.61 -0.16
N GLU A 55 -2.76 -13.95 0.92
CA GLU A 55 -3.26 -12.97 1.90
C GLU A 55 -2.10 -12.23 2.58
N ALA A 56 -1.06 -12.95 3.00
CA ALA A 56 0.13 -12.35 3.61
C ALA A 56 0.90 -11.44 2.63
N GLU A 57 1.05 -11.87 1.37
CA GLU A 57 1.67 -11.07 0.31
C GLU A 57 0.86 -9.80 0.02
N CYS A 58 -0.47 -9.92 -0.10
CA CYS A 58 -1.36 -8.76 -0.26
C CYS A 58 -1.22 -7.77 0.90
N GLN A 59 -1.15 -8.27 2.14
CA GLN A 59 -1.00 -7.44 3.33
C GLN A 59 0.35 -6.72 3.37
N ALA A 60 1.44 -7.41 3.00
CA ALA A 60 2.77 -6.81 2.89
C ALA A 60 2.81 -5.70 1.82
N LEU A 61 2.20 -5.93 0.67
CA LEU A 61 2.09 -4.92 -0.39
C LEU A 61 1.27 -3.71 0.05
N ALA A 62 0.17 -3.92 0.78
CA ALA A 62 -0.65 -2.83 1.32
C ALA A 62 0.14 -1.97 2.31
N TYR A 63 0.91 -2.60 3.20
CA TYR A 63 1.80 -1.90 4.13
C TYR A 63 2.84 -1.04 3.40
N GLU A 64 3.56 -1.60 2.42
CA GLU A 64 4.58 -0.84 1.68
C GLU A 64 3.98 0.30 0.85
N ARG A 65 2.80 0.11 0.25
CA ARG A 65 2.08 1.21 -0.43
C ARG A 65 1.73 2.34 0.55
N ALA A 66 1.23 2.01 1.74
CA ALA A 66 0.91 3.01 2.76
C ALA A 66 2.16 3.75 3.25
N ARG A 67 3.26 3.03 3.49
CA ARG A 67 4.55 3.60 3.86
C ARG A 67 5.08 4.58 2.82
N LEU A 68 5.04 4.21 1.53
CA LEU A 68 5.47 5.08 0.44
C LEU A 68 4.57 6.30 0.29
N ALA A 69 3.26 6.16 0.52
CA ALA A 69 2.34 7.28 0.53
C ALA A 69 2.64 8.25 1.70
N ALA A 70 2.92 7.73 2.89
CA ALA A 70 3.29 8.53 4.06
C ALA A 70 4.67 9.21 3.91
N GLY A 71 5.64 8.53 3.28
CA GLY A 71 6.97 9.08 2.97
C GLY A 71 6.94 10.18 1.91
N LYS A 72 5.85 10.28 1.13
CA LYS A 72 5.54 11.42 0.26
C LYS A 72 4.63 12.42 0.98
N ALA A 73 4.96 12.77 2.22
CA ALA A 73 4.49 14.03 2.77
C ALA A 73 4.87 15.10 1.75
N ASN A 74 3.86 15.68 1.11
CA ASN A 74 4.03 16.75 0.15
C ASN A 74 4.47 17.98 0.95
N VAL A 75 5.75 18.02 1.33
CA VAL A 75 6.35 19.16 2.01
C VAL A 75 6.39 20.26 0.97
N ARG A 76 5.25 20.94 0.81
CA ARG A 76 5.24 22.25 0.19
C ARG A 76 6.20 23.07 1.05
N PRO A 77 7.32 23.55 0.50
CA PRO A 77 8.21 24.41 1.27
C PRO A 77 7.36 25.55 1.79
N LYS A 78 7.43 25.81 3.10
CA LYS A 78 6.80 26.99 3.67
C LYS A 78 7.40 28.19 2.94
N ILE A 79 6.56 28.96 2.26
CA ILE A 79 7.00 30.23 1.69
C ILE A 79 7.02 31.22 2.85
N ASP A 80 8.20 31.65 3.26
CA ASP A 80 8.42 32.62 4.31
C ASP A 80 9.25 33.81 3.81
N ASP A 81 9.34 34.84 4.64
CA ASP A 81 10.06 36.09 4.35
C ASP A 81 11.51 35.83 3.94
N ASP A 82 12.17 34.85 4.56
CA ASP A 82 13.57 34.50 4.28
C ASP A 82 13.73 33.92 2.88
N LEU A 83 12.85 32.98 2.48
CA LEU A 83 12.85 32.42 1.14
C LEU A 83 12.55 33.50 0.08
N ILE A 84 11.57 34.37 0.33
CA ILE A 84 11.20 35.47 -0.57
C ILE A 84 12.37 36.45 -0.72
N ASN A 85 12.99 36.87 0.39
CA ASN A 85 14.12 37.80 0.37
C ASN A 85 15.38 37.18 -0.24
N LYS A 86 15.57 35.85 -0.13
CA LYS A 86 16.65 35.14 -0.84
C LYS A 86 16.42 35.19 -2.35
N TRP A 87 15.24 34.80 -2.83
CA TRP A 87 14.88 34.87 -4.24
C TRP A 87 14.99 36.28 -4.81
N TYR A 88 14.50 37.28 -4.06
CA TYR A 88 14.61 38.69 -4.43
C TYR A 88 16.06 39.13 -4.62
N ARG A 89 16.97 38.81 -3.67
CA ARG A 89 18.38 39.18 -3.77
C ARG A 89 19.05 38.55 -5.00
N ASP A 90 18.72 37.30 -5.31
CA ASP A 90 19.26 36.60 -6.46
C ASP A 90 18.77 37.21 -7.78
N LEU A 91 17.48 37.56 -7.87
CA LEU A 91 16.94 38.23 -9.06
C LEU A 91 17.39 39.68 -9.19
N ALA A 92 17.46 40.42 -8.09
CA ALA A 92 17.95 41.78 -8.07
C ALA A 92 19.37 41.84 -8.64
N LYS A 93 20.27 40.92 -8.25
CA LYS A 93 21.62 40.84 -8.82
C LYS A 93 21.63 40.57 -10.33
N ARG A 94 20.70 39.74 -10.83
CA ARG A 94 20.62 39.37 -12.25
C ARG A 94 19.98 40.44 -13.13
N PHE A 95 19.00 41.18 -12.60
CA PHE A 95 18.20 42.14 -13.34
C PHE A 95 18.49 43.59 -12.96
N HIS A 96 19.49 43.85 -12.10
CA HIS A 96 19.90 45.21 -11.77
C HIS A 96 20.38 45.97 -13.01
N PRO A 97 19.94 47.21 -13.25
CA PRO A 97 20.43 48.03 -14.35
C PRO A 97 21.96 48.16 -14.37
N ASP A 98 22.59 48.30 -13.20
CA ASP A 98 24.05 48.43 -13.06
C ASP A 98 24.81 47.13 -13.38
N HIS A 99 24.12 46.01 -13.56
CA HIS A 99 24.70 44.72 -13.93
C HIS A 99 24.21 44.24 -15.30
N GLY A 100 23.69 45.14 -16.14
CA GLY A 100 23.22 44.84 -17.50
C GLY A 100 21.77 44.36 -17.58
N GLY A 101 21.02 44.47 -16.48
CA GLY A 101 19.57 44.28 -16.48
C GLY A 101 18.80 45.52 -16.95
N SER A 102 17.46 45.46 -16.92
CA SER A 102 16.61 46.59 -17.29
C SER A 102 15.88 47.16 -16.08
N HIS A 103 15.66 48.47 -16.08
CA HIS A 103 14.90 49.15 -15.03
C HIS A 103 13.45 48.63 -14.96
N GLU A 104 12.88 48.22 -16.09
CA GLU A 104 11.56 47.59 -16.17
C GLU A 104 11.53 46.20 -15.54
N ALA A 105 12.53 45.35 -15.81
CA ALA A 105 12.66 44.04 -15.18
C ALA A 105 12.81 44.16 -13.66
N MET A 106 13.62 45.12 -13.19
CA MET A 106 13.80 45.38 -11.76
C MET A 106 12.49 45.83 -11.08
N LYS A 107 11.67 46.66 -11.74
CA LYS A 107 10.34 47.02 -11.24
C LYS A 107 9.42 45.81 -11.10
N GLY A 108 9.46 44.89 -12.07
CA GLY A 108 8.71 43.64 -12.00
C GLY A 108 9.13 42.76 -10.81
N VAL A 109 10.44 42.64 -10.57
CA VAL A 109 10.99 41.88 -9.43
C VAL A 109 10.55 42.50 -8.09
N ASN A 110 10.57 43.83 -7.97
CA ASN A 110 10.10 44.53 -6.77
C ASN A 110 8.60 44.28 -6.53
N ALA A 111 7.76 44.48 -7.55
CA ALA A 111 6.32 44.27 -7.45
C ALA A 111 5.97 42.83 -7.05
N ALA A 112 6.68 41.84 -7.62
CA ALA A 112 6.49 40.44 -7.27
C ALA A 112 6.85 40.14 -5.81
N ARG A 113 7.96 40.69 -5.30
CA ARG A 113 8.34 40.55 -3.89
C ARG A 113 7.27 41.09 -2.95
N ASP A 114 6.76 42.28 -3.23
CA ASP A 114 5.80 42.95 -2.36
C ASP A 114 4.47 42.19 -2.32
N LEU A 115 4.00 41.67 -3.46
CA LEU A 115 2.82 40.81 -3.53
C LEU A 115 3.01 39.51 -2.74
N LEU A 116 4.18 38.88 -2.85
CA LEU A 116 4.48 37.64 -2.14
C LEU A 116 4.53 37.84 -0.62
N LEU A 117 5.17 38.91 -0.15
CA LEU A 117 5.19 39.26 1.28
C LEU A 117 3.78 39.53 1.80
N LYS A 118 2.96 40.25 1.03
CA LYS A 118 1.55 40.50 1.37
C LYS A 118 0.76 39.20 1.53
N ILE A 119 0.91 38.25 0.59
CA ILE A 119 0.25 36.95 0.65
C ILE A 119 0.67 36.15 1.89
N VAL A 120 1.95 36.21 2.28
CA VAL A 120 2.48 35.48 3.45
C VAL A 120 2.05 36.12 4.78
N HIS A 121 1.83 37.44 4.82
CA HIS A 121 1.45 38.15 6.06
C HIS A 121 -0.07 38.28 6.26
N GLU A 122 -0.86 38.23 5.18
CA GLU A 122 -2.33 38.33 5.23
C GLU A 122 -3.08 36.99 5.14
N GLY A 123 -2.37 35.89 4.84
CA GLY A 123 -2.93 34.52 4.75
C GLY A 123 -2.65 33.68 6.00
#